data_AF-A0A5C6XVA8-F1
#
_entry.id   AF-A0A5C6XVA8-F1
#
_cell.length_a   1.000
_cell.length_b   1.000
_cell.length_c   1.000
_cell.angle_alpha   90.00
_cell.angle_beta   90.00
_cell.angle_gamma   90.00
#
_symmetry.space_group_name_H-M   'P 1'
#
loop_
_entity.id
_entity.type
_entity.pdbx_description
1 polymer ?
#
loop_
_entity_poly.entity_id
_entity_poly.type
_entity_poly.pdbx_seq_one_letter_code
_entity_poly.pdbx_strand_id
1 'polypeptide(L)'
;MKKIIYSLAIAVFFIGCSDSFLDPDRPNTTTDETVADLAAESPEALLNIASSFDVGTINSLRTFGVGGSGGDHNDFGQKGIDIMMDVMSNDMITLESNTGWFFRNYNYTGRIQEATATSTIWNYYYEIIKGSNQTIGLIGNLPADALTQDLKYVLARAKATRGYSYLSLIQIY
;
A
#
# COMPACT_ATOMS: atom_id res chain seq x y z
N MET A 1 -63.99 2.33 18.64
CA MET A 1 -62.94 2.18 17.60
C MET A 1 -62.00 3.38 17.54
N LYS A 2 -62.48 4.64 17.38
CA LYS A 2 -61.61 5.83 17.34
C LYS A 2 -60.71 6.01 18.59
N LYS A 3 -61.22 5.73 19.80
CA LYS A 3 -60.43 5.80 21.05
C LYS A 3 -59.29 4.77 21.15
N ILE A 4 -59.41 3.63 20.46
CA ILE A 4 -58.37 2.59 20.39
C ILE A 4 -57.28 2.98 19.38
N ILE A 5 -57.67 3.64 18.28
CA ILE A 5 -56.75 4.17 17.27
C ILE A 5 -55.89 5.31 17.86
N TYR A 6 -56.48 6.20 18.66
CA TYR A 6 -55.74 7.27 19.33
C TYR A 6 -54.76 6.76 20.40
N SER A 7 -55.07 5.67 21.09
CA SER A 7 -54.16 5.06 22.08
C SER A 7 -53.00 4.32 21.42
N LEU A 8 -53.23 3.67 20.28
CA LEU A 8 -52.16 3.02 19.51
C LEU A 8 -51.20 4.04 18.85
N ALA A 9 -51.71 5.20 18.41
CA ALA A 9 -50.90 6.27 17.84
C ALA A 9 -49.95 6.93 18.86
N ILE A 10 -50.34 6.99 20.14
CA ILE A 10 -49.50 7.54 21.22
C ILE A 10 -48.38 6.56 21.60
N ALA A 11 -48.61 5.25 21.49
CA ALA A 11 -47.61 4.24 21.82
C ALA A 11 -46.40 4.25 20.86
N VAL A 12 -46.57 4.70 19.61
CA VAL A 12 -45.49 4.80 18.61
C VAL A 12 -44.46 5.88 18.97
N PHE A 13 -44.85 6.91 19.74
CA PHE A 13 -43.91 7.96 20.18
C PHE A 13 -42.93 7.51 21.27
N PHE A 14 -43.15 6.34 21.89
CA PHE A 14 -42.26 5.80 22.92
C PHE A 14 -41.28 4.74 22.38
N ILE A 15 -41.31 4.43 21.09
CA ILE A 15 -40.35 3.54 20.44
C ILE A 15 -39.22 4.40 19.85
N GLY A 16 -38.43 5.03 20.71
CA GLY A 16 -37.17 5.64 20.32
C GLY A 16 -36.10 4.55 20.15
N CYS A 17 -35.30 4.61 19.10
CA CYS A 17 -34.08 3.81 19.04
C CYS A 17 -33.18 4.19 20.22
N SER A 18 -32.66 3.21 20.96
CA SER A 18 -31.69 3.48 22.02
C SER A 18 -30.43 4.11 21.42
N ASP A 19 -29.76 4.98 22.17
CA ASP A 19 -28.52 5.63 21.72
C ASP A 19 -27.46 4.62 21.24
N SER A 20 -27.50 3.39 21.78
CA SER A 20 -26.66 2.25 21.35
C SER A 20 -26.84 1.81 19.90
N PHE A 21 -27.88 2.25 19.19
CA PHE A 21 -28.04 2.01 17.74
C PHE A 21 -27.29 3.07 16.90
N LEU A 22 -27.00 4.22 17.50
CA LEU A 22 -26.24 5.30 16.87
C LEU A 22 -24.73 5.16 17.13
N ASP A 23 -24.36 4.42 18.18
CA ASP A 23 -22.98 4.04 18.43
C ASP A 23 -22.60 2.85 17.52
N PRO A 24 -21.64 3.00 16.60
CA PRO A 24 -21.22 1.89 15.77
C PRO A 24 -20.53 0.84 16.64
N ASP A 25 -20.95 -0.42 16.51
CA ASP A 25 -20.37 -1.58 17.23
C ASP A 25 -18.86 -1.70 17.05
N ARG A 26 -18.32 -1.08 16.00
CA ARG A 26 -16.89 -1.02 15.71
C ARG A 26 -16.48 0.43 15.42
N PRO A 27 -15.44 0.96 16.08
CA PRO A 27 -14.92 2.27 15.74
C PRO A 27 -14.46 2.27 14.27
N ASN A 28 -14.46 3.45 13.63
CA ASN A 28 -14.02 3.62 12.23
C ASN A 28 -12.49 3.45 12.04
N THR A 29 -11.84 2.78 12.99
CA THR A 29 -10.41 2.56 13.12
C THR A 29 -10.17 1.09 13.42
N THR A 30 -9.34 0.42 12.62
CA THR A 30 -8.93 -0.96 12.87
C THR A 30 -7.86 -1.01 13.95
N THR A 31 -8.11 -1.75 15.04
CA THR A 31 -7.12 -2.03 16.10
C THR A 31 -6.50 -3.42 15.93
N ASP A 32 -5.34 -3.66 16.55
CA ASP A 32 -4.70 -4.99 16.57
C ASP A 32 -5.65 -6.06 17.14
N GLU A 33 -6.44 -5.72 18.16
CA GLU A 33 -7.48 -6.60 18.73
C GLU A 33 -8.56 -6.95 17.71
N THR A 34 -9.05 -5.97 16.95
CA THR A 34 -10.04 -6.21 15.89
C THR A 34 -9.52 -7.18 14.83
N VAL A 35 -8.22 -7.10 14.52
CA VAL A 35 -7.60 -8.01 13.55
C VAL A 35 -7.39 -9.41 14.14
N ALA A 36 -7.04 -9.50 15.43
CA ALA A 36 -6.92 -10.77 16.13
C ALA A 36 -8.27 -11.50 16.25
N ASP A 37 -9.36 -10.76 16.55
CA ASP A 37 -10.72 -11.31 16.57
C ASP A 37 -11.12 -11.81 15.18
N LEU A 38 -10.85 -11.04 14.12
CA LEU A 38 -11.09 -11.47 12.75
C LEU A 38 -10.27 -12.72 12.37
N ALA A 39 -9.02 -12.82 12.85
CA ALA A 39 -8.19 -13.99 12.62
C ALA A 39 -8.79 -15.25 13.27
N ALA A 40 -9.42 -15.12 14.46
CA ALA A 40 -10.07 -16.22 15.15
C ALA A 40 -11.42 -16.59 14.55
N GLU A 41 -12.24 -15.60 14.18
CA GLU A 41 -13.58 -15.79 13.62
C GLU A 41 -13.56 -16.26 12.16
N SER A 42 -12.68 -15.67 11.33
CA SER A 42 -12.61 -15.94 9.90
C SER A 42 -11.19 -15.72 9.33
N PRO A 43 -10.30 -16.73 9.44
CA PRO A 43 -8.98 -16.69 8.85
C PRO A 43 -8.99 -16.43 7.33
N GLU A 44 -10.03 -16.89 6.63
CA GLU A 44 -10.19 -16.70 5.18
C GLU A 44 -10.49 -15.23 4.83
N ALA A 45 -11.35 -14.56 5.60
CA ALA A 45 -11.63 -13.14 5.40
C ALA A 45 -10.37 -12.30 5.62
N LEU A 46 -9.62 -12.60 6.68
CA LEU A 46 -8.33 -11.95 6.94
C LEU A 46 -7.33 -12.20 5.80
N LEU A 47 -7.24 -13.42 5.30
CA LEU A 47 -6.36 -13.77 4.19
C LEU A 47 -6.70 -12.97 2.93
N ASN A 48 -7.98 -12.81 2.61
CA ASN A 48 -8.43 -12.04 1.45
C ASN A 48 -8.03 -10.55 1.57
N ILE A 49 -8.17 -9.96 2.77
CA ILE A 49 -7.77 -8.57 3.02
C ILE A 49 -6.24 -8.42 2.91
N ALA A 50 -5.49 -9.27 3.61
CA ALA A 50 -4.03 -9.23 3.62
C ALA A 50 -3.44 -9.46 2.21
N SER A 51 -4.00 -10.42 1.47
CA SER A 51 -3.61 -10.70 0.08
C SER A 51 -3.91 -9.53 -0.85
N SER A 52 -5.00 -8.78 -0.61
CA SER A 52 -5.33 -7.60 -1.40
C SER A 52 -4.30 -6.48 -1.23
N PHE A 53 -3.83 -6.25 0.01
CA PHE A 53 -2.77 -5.26 0.28
C PHE A 53 -1.43 -5.66 -0.34
N ASP A 54 -1.08 -6.94 -0.22
CA ASP A 54 0.14 -7.49 -0.82
C ASP A 54 0.11 -7.39 -2.35
N VAL A 55 -0.99 -7.84 -3.00
CA VAL A 55 -1.17 -7.71 -4.46
C VAL A 55 -1.12 -6.25 -4.90
N GLY A 56 -1.73 -5.33 -4.15
CA GLY A 56 -1.64 -3.90 -4.41
C GLY A 56 -0.19 -3.41 -4.42
N THR A 57 0.59 -3.79 -3.40
CA THR A 57 2.01 -3.44 -3.28
C THR A 57 2.84 -4.02 -4.44
N ILE A 58 2.63 -5.28 -4.79
CA ILE A 58 3.32 -5.94 -5.91
C ILE A 58 2.92 -5.33 -7.26
N ASN A 59 1.68 -4.85 -7.39
CA ASN A 59 1.25 -4.12 -8.58
C ASN A 59 1.97 -2.78 -8.69
N SER A 60 2.12 -2.04 -7.59
CA SER A 60 2.87 -0.79 -7.57
C SER A 60 4.32 -0.94 -8.06
N LEU A 61 4.93 -2.13 -7.97
CA LEU A 61 6.27 -2.35 -8.52
C LEU A 61 6.36 -2.12 -10.04
N ARG A 62 5.26 -2.22 -10.77
CA ARG A 62 5.17 -2.09 -12.24
C ARG A 62 4.15 -1.06 -12.72
N THR A 63 3.53 -0.34 -11.79
CA THR A 63 2.52 0.67 -12.12
C THR A 63 3.21 1.97 -12.53
N PHE A 64 2.69 2.61 -13.56
CA PHE A 64 3.14 3.93 -14.00
C PHE A 64 2.80 5.02 -12.98
N GLY A 65 3.75 5.92 -12.72
CA GLY A 65 3.54 7.11 -11.90
C GLY A 65 3.63 6.90 -10.40
N VAL A 66 4.13 5.75 -9.93
CA VAL A 66 4.25 5.47 -8.49
C VAL A 66 5.30 6.36 -7.82
N GLY A 67 6.37 6.72 -8.54
CA GLY A 67 7.37 7.67 -8.03
C GLY A 67 6.91 9.13 -8.05
N GLY A 68 5.77 9.43 -8.70
CA GLY A 68 5.21 10.76 -8.74
C GLY A 68 6.04 11.74 -9.58
N SER A 69 6.57 11.28 -10.73
CA SER A 69 7.43 12.08 -11.62
C SER A 69 6.74 13.25 -12.33
N GLY A 70 5.43 13.44 -12.16
CA GLY A 70 4.66 14.45 -12.90
C GLY A 70 4.33 14.03 -14.34
N GLY A 71 4.41 12.73 -14.65
CA GLY A 71 4.07 12.18 -15.97
C GLY A 71 5.28 11.88 -16.84
N ASP A 72 6.50 11.93 -16.30
CA ASP A 72 7.69 11.50 -17.04
C ASP A 72 7.56 10.02 -17.40
N HIS A 73 7.76 9.71 -18.68
CA HIS A 73 7.59 8.35 -19.22
C HIS A 73 8.70 7.37 -18.81
N ASN A 74 9.59 7.75 -17.91
CA ASN A 74 10.57 6.89 -17.25
C ASN A 74 10.09 6.33 -15.90
N ASP A 75 8.96 6.82 -15.36
CA ASP A 75 8.36 6.34 -14.10
C ASP A 75 7.34 5.22 -14.35
N PHE A 76 7.83 4.06 -14.80
CA PHE A 76 7.02 2.84 -14.99
C PHE A 76 7.40 1.72 -14.03
N GLY A 77 7.77 2.11 -12.80
CA GLY A 77 8.15 1.22 -11.73
C GLY A 77 9.59 0.73 -11.82
N GLN A 78 9.86 -0.47 -11.28
CA GLN A 78 11.22 -0.96 -11.05
C GLN A 78 12.04 -1.01 -12.33
N LYS A 79 11.43 -1.38 -13.46
CA LYS A 79 12.13 -1.46 -14.75
C LYS A 79 12.56 -0.08 -15.27
N GLY A 80 11.85 0.99 -14.90
CA GLY A 80 12.28 2.35 -15.16
C GLY A 80 13.57 2.67 -14.40
N ILE A 81 13.60 2.33 -13.11
CA ILE A 81 14.78 2.51 -12.26
C ILE A 81 15.96 1.66 -12.74
N ASP A 82 15.74 0.39 -13.09
CA ASP A 82 16.78 -0.49 -13.62
C ASP A 82 17.46 0.16 -14.85
N ILE A 83 16.67 0.67 -15.80
CA ILE A 83 17.22 1.37 -16.98
C ILE A 83 17.93 2.66 -16.58
N MET A 84 17.37 3.46 -15.65
CA MET A 84 18.05 4.66 -15.13
C MET A 84 19.46 4.33 -14.62
N MET A 85 19.62 3.20 -13.92
CA MET A 85 20.90 2.75 -13.39
C MET A 85 21.81 2.18 -14.50
N ASP A 86 21.27 1.39 -15.42
CA ASP A 86 22.04 0.78 -16.51
C ASP A 86 22.62 1.82 -17.47
N VAL A 87 21.89 2.90 -17.78
CA VAL A 87 22.43 3.96 -18.65
C VAL A 87 23.53 4.80 -17.97
N MET A 88 23.67 4.69 -16.65
CA MET A 88 24.80 5.25 -15.89
C MET A 88 25.98 4.27 -15.82
N SER A 89 25.89 3.10 -16.43
CA SER A 89 27.04 2.25 -16.71
C SER A 89 27.79 2.71 -17.97
N ASN A 90 28.89 2.04 -18.31
CA ASN A 90 29.65 2.32 -19.53
C ASN A 90 29.27 1.40 -20.71
N ASP A 91 28.24 0.56 -20.56
CA ASP A 91 27.86 -0.45 -21.56
C ASP A 91 26.71 -0.02 -22.47
N MET A 92 26.11 1.15 -22.21
CA MET A 92 24.98 1.71 -22.96
C MET A 92 25.36 3.08 -23.54
N ILE A 93 25.22 3.26 -24.85
CA ILE A 93 25.48 4.54 -25.52
C ILE A 93 24.16 5.16 -25.96
N THR A 94 23.82 6.34 -25.45
CA THR A 94 22.67 7.12 -25.96
C THR A 94 23.12 7.98 -27.15
N LEU A 95 22.64 7.67 -28.35
CA LEU A 95 23.01 8.37 -29.58
C LEU A 95 22.32 9.73 -29.74
N GLU A 96 21.13 9.90 -29.15
CA GLU A 96 20.42 11.18 -29.14
C GLU A 96 20.85 12.04 -27.95
N SER A 97 21.52 13.15 -28.23
CA SER A 97 21.73 14.19 -27.24
C SER A 97 20.44 14.98 -27.03
N ASN A 98 19.95 15.03 -25.79
CA ASN A 98 18.98 16.00 -25.27
C ASN A 98 17.46 15.68 -25.35
N THR A 99 17.03 14.52 -25.86
CA THR A 99 15.59 14.19 -26.04
C THR A 99 15.11 12.91 -25.36
N GLY A 100 16.02 12.05 -24.90
CA GLY A 100 15.65 10.78 -24.27
C GLY A 100 15.24 10.92 -22.80
N TRP A 101 14.24 10.14 -22.37
CA TRP A 101 13.76 10.08 -20.98
C TRP A 101 14.84 9.71 -19.95
N PHE A 102 15.93 9.08 -20.40
CA PHE A 102 17.07 8.66 -19.58
C PHE A 102 18.35 9.47 -19.87
N PHE A 103 18.30 10.49 -20.73
CA PHE A 103 19.49 11.26 -21.14
C PHE A 103 20.16 11.95 -19.95
N ARG A 104 19.35 12.46 -19.00
CA ARG A 104 19.85 13.08 -17.78
C ARG A 104 20.55 12.08 -16.86
N ASN A 105 20.13 10.82 -16.85
CA ASN A 105 20.82 9.76 -16.13
C ASN A 105 22.16 9.48 -16.82
N TYR A 106 22.16 9.26 -18.14
CA TYR A 106 23.36 8.99 -18.93
C TYR A 106 24.47 10.04 -18.76
N ASN A 107 24.12 11.33 -18.81
CA ASN A 107 25.09 12.42 -18.64
C ASN A 107 25.33 12.83 -17.16
N TYR A 108 24.80 12.05 -16.21
CA TYR A 108 24.92 12.26 -14.76
C TYR A 108 24.31 13.57 -14.22
N THR A 109 23.45 14.27 -14.97
CA THR A 109 22.73 15.47 -14.50
C THR A 109 21.39 15.15 -13.82
N GLY A 110 20.99 13.86 -13.78
CA GLY A 110 19.79 13.36 -13.11
C GLY A 110 19.98 12.97 -11.65
N ARG A 111 21.21 12.96 -11.13
CA ARG A 111 21.58 12.57 -9.75
C ARG A 111 21.90 13.76 -8.84
N ILE A 112 21.48 14.96 -9.24
CA ILE A 112 21.63 16.18 -8.44
C ILE A 112 20.39 16.40 -7.57
N GLN A 113 20.53 17.16 -6.49
CA GLN A 113 19.48 17.40 -5.50
C GLN A 113 18.13 17.82 -6.11
N GLU A 114 18.14 18.72 -7.10
CA GLU A 114 16.92 19.26 -7.72
C GLU A 114 16.37 18.40 -8.87
N ALA A 115 16.92 17.22 -9.11
CA ALA A 115 16.49 16.38 -10.23
C ALA A 115 15.24 15.56 -9.89
N THR A 116 14.23 15.61 -10.76
CA THR A 116 13.03 14.76 -10.69
C THR A 116 13.36 13.28 -10.49
N ALA A 117 14.37 12.73 -11.17
CA ALA A 117 14.76 11.33 -11.03
C ALA A 117 15.13 10.94 -9.59
N THR A 118 15.75 11.86 -8.84
CA THR A 118 16.10 11.64 -7.42
C THR A 118 14.84 11.50 -6.56
N SER A 119 13.90 12.45 -6.68
CA SER A 119 12.64 12.37 -5.93
C SER A 119 11.76 11.21 -6.39
N THR A 120 11.73 10.89 -7.69
CA THR A 120 10.99 9.75 -8.26
C THR A 120 11.46 8.42 -7.67
N ILE A 121 12.78 8.14 -7.67
CA ILE A 121 13.31 6.90 -7.10
C ILE A 121 13.00 6.81 -5.60
N TRP A 122 13.20 7.92 -4.87
CA TRP A 122 12.95 7.96 -3.43
C TRP A 122 11.47 7.68 -3.11
N ASN A 123 10.56 8.45 -3.70
CA ASN A 123 9.13 8.31 -3.49
C ASN A 123 8.63 6.92 -3.90
N TYR A 124 9.13 6.39 -5.02
CA TYR A 124 8.79 5.04 -5.48
C TYR A 124 9.07 4.00 -4.40
N TYR A 125 10.31 3.92 -3.90
CA TYR A 125 10.66 2.89 -2.91
C TYR A 125 9.94 3.11 -1.58
N TYR A 126 9.73 4.36 -1.16
CA TYR A 126 8.97 4.64 0.05
C TYR A 126 7.48 4.31 -0.07
N GLU A 127 6.86 4.44 -1.25
CA GLU A 127 5.48 3.99 -1.46
C GLU A 127 5.38 2.45 -1.41
N ILE A 128 6.36 1.74 -1.96
CA ILE A 128 6.45 0.27 -1.83
C ILE A 128 6.67 -0.17 -0.37
N ILE A 129 7.54 0.53 0.36
CA ILE A 129 7.77 0.29 1.79
C ILE A 129 6.49 0.52 2.59
N LYS A 130 5.77 1.60 2.30
CA LYS A 130 4.49 1.92 2.93
C LYS A 130 3.45 0.82 2.68
N GLY A 131 3.27 0.36 1.44
CA GLY A 131 2.37 -0.75 1.13
C GLY A 131 2.76 -2.06 1.84
N SER A 132 4.06 -2.35 1.88
CA SER A 132 4.58 -3.50 2.62
C SER A 132 4.30 -3.39 4.13
N ASN A 133 4.47 -2.19 4.70
CA ASN A 133 4.18 -1.92 6.11
C ASN A 133 2.68 -2.02 6.44
N GLN A 134 1.77 -1.70 5.50
CA GLN A 134 0.34 -1.92 5.72
C GLN A 134 0.02 -3.41 5.88
N THR A 135 0.60 -4.26 5.03
CA THR A 135 0.42 -5.72 5.14
C THR A 135 1.06 -6.26 6.43
N ILE A 136 2.28 -5.83 6.75
CA ILE A 136 2.99 -6.24 7.98
C ILE A 136 2.25 -5.75 9.22
N GLY A 137 1.72 -4.52 9.21
CA GLY A 137 0.94 -3.97 10.32
C GLY A 137 -0.36 -4.74 10.55
N LEU A 138 -1.00 -5.20 9.46
CA LEU A 138 -2.23 -5.98 9.55
C LEU A 138 -2.00 -7.35 10.20
N ILE A 139 -1.04 -8.14 9.72
CA ILE A 139 -0.92 -9.56 10.12
C ILE A 139 0.38 -9.91 10.87
N GLY A 140 1.31 -8.97 11.02
CA GLY A 140 2.64 -9.23 11.57
C GLY A 140 2.69 -9.36 13.10
N ASN A 141 1.70 -8.82 13.81
CA ASN A 141 1.60 -8.89 15.27
C ASN A 141 0.74 -10.08 15.76
N LEU A 142 0.13 -10.84 14.85
CA LEU A 142 -0.69 -11.99 15.21
C LEU A 142 0.16 -13.10 15.85
N PRO A 143 -0.39 -13.84 16.82
CA PRO A 143 0.30 -14.96 17.41
C PRO A 143 0.52 -16.08 16.37
N ALA A 144 1.56 -16.89 16.57
CA ALA A 144 2.06 -17.83 15.56
C ALA A 144 1.06 -18.95 15.17
N ASP A 145 0.12 -19.25 16.07
CA ASP A 145 -0.98 -20.19 15.92
C ASP A 145 -2.16 -19.61 15.12
N ALA A 146 -2.41 -18.30 15.21
CA ALA A 146 -3.38 -17.59 14.37
C ALA A 146 -2.90 -17.38 12.92
N LEU A 147 -1.59 -17.43 12.69
CA LEU A 147 -0.99 -17.35 11.35
C LEU A 147 -1.10 -18.68 10.60
N THR A 148 -2.12 -18.79 9.75
CA THR A 148 -2.23 -19.87 8.75
C THR A 148 -1.02 -19.89 7.82
N GLN A 149 -0.82 -21.00 7.11
CA GLN A 149 0.30 -21.14 6.17
C GLN A 149 0.28 -20.06 5.07
N ASP A 150 -0.89 -19.75 4.53
CA ASP A 150 -1.03 -18.73 3.49
C ASP A 150 -0.76 -17.32 4.02
N LEU A 151 -1.23 -17.01 5.23
CA LEU A 151 -0.90 -15.75 5.90
C LEU A 151 0.62 -15.61 6.14
N LYS A 152 1.31 -16.71 6.48
CA LYS A 152 2.78 -16.72 6.59
C LYS A 152 3.45 -16.39 5.27
N TYR A 153 2.94 -16.89 4.14
CA TYR A 153 3.46 -16.54 2.82
C TYR A 153 3.24 -15.07 2.47
N VAL A 154 2.05 -14.53 2.72
CA VAL A 154 1.75 -13.10 2.53
C VAL A 154 2.69 -12.24 3.37
N LEU A 155 2.86 -12.55 4.66
CA LEU A 155 3.76 -11.83 5.55
C LEU A 155 5.23 -11.91 5.09
N ALA A 156 5.66 -13.08 4.62
CA ALA A 156 7.01 -13.27 4.10
C ALA A 156 7.26 -12.42 2.84
N ARG A 157 6.31 -12.40 1.89
CA ARG A 157 6.39 -11.55 0.69
C ARG A 157 6.49 -10.07 1.06
N ALA A 158 5.63 -9.58 1.96
CA ALA A 158 5.67 -8.19 2.40
C ALA A 158 7.02 -7.82 3.05
N LYS A 159 7.57 -8.70 3.91
CA LYS A 159 8.89 -8.48 4.51
C LYS A 159 10.02 -8.48 3.48
N ALA A 160 9.98 -9.40 2.51
CA ALA A 160 10.96 -9.48 1.44
C ALA A 160 10.92 -8.24 0.54
N THR A 161 9.73 -7.81 0.11
CA THR A 161 9.52 -6.60 -0.69
C THR A 161 10.03 -5.37 0.04
N ARG A 162 9.73 -5.23 1.35
CA ARG A 162 10.27 -4.13 2.16
C ARG A 162 11.79 -4.16 2.25
N GLY A 163 12.38 -5.33 2.49
CA GLY A 163 13.83 -5.51 2.56
C GLY A 163 14.51 -5.17 1.24
N TYR A 164 13.93 -5.59 0.12
CA TYR A 164 14.37 -5.23 -1.22
C TYR A 164 14.38 -3.71 -1.44
N SER A 165 13.28 -3.02 -1.13
CA SER A 165 13.21 -1.56 -1.29
C SER A 165 14.24 -0.83 -0.44
N TYR A 166 14.47 -1.26 0.81
CA TYR A 166 15.54 -0.69 1.63
C TYR A 166 16.93 -0.94 1.04
N LEU A 167 17.19 -2.15 0.56
CA LEU A 167 18.48 -2.48 -0.07
C LEU A 167 18.73 -1.61 -1.30
N SER A 168 17.72 -1.43 -2.16
CA SER A 168 17.83 -0.56 -3.33
C SER A 168 18.11 0.89 -2.95
N LEU A 169 17.42 1.42 -1.94
CA LEU A 169 17.68 2.77 -1.43
C LEU A 169 19.12 2.93 -0.93
N ILE A 170 19.63 1.97 -0.14
CA ILE A 170 21.01 1.97 0.39
C ILE A 170 22.06 1.92 -0.73
N GLN A 171 21.75 1.25 -1.85
CA GLN A 171 22.69 1.17 -2.97
C GLN A 171 22.72 2.44 -3.81
N ILE A 172 21.62 3.18 -3.86
CA ILE A 172 21.47 4.38 -4.68
C ILE A 172 21.90 5.65 -3.94
N TYR A 173 21.72 5.70 -2.61
CA TYR A 173 21.96 6.87 -1.74
C TYR A 173 22.92 6.55 -0.58
#